data_AF-A0A5I6BBG9-F1
#
_entry.id   AF-A0A5I6BBG9-F1
#
_cell.length_a   1.000
_cell.length_b   1.000
_cell.length_c   1.000
_cell.angle_alpha   90.00
_cell.angle_beta   90.00
_cell.angle_gamma   90.00
#
_symmetry.space_group_name_H-M   'P 1'
#
loop_
_entity.id
_entity.type
_entity.pdbx_description
1 polymer ?
#
loop_
_entity_poly.entity_id
_entity_poly.type
_entity_poly.pdbx_seq_one_letter_code
_entity_poly.pdbx_strand_id
1 'polypeptide(L)'
;MDYEFLRDVTGGVKVRMSMGHEVVGHWFNEEVKDNLSLLDEVEQAARTVKGSERSWQRAGHEYTIWMDGEEVMIRANQLDFSGDEMEEGMSYYDEESLSLCGMEDFLRVVAAYREFVSKA
;
A
#
# COMPACT_ATOMS: atom_id res chain seq x y z
N MET A 1 -12.68 -1.66 -4.93
CA MET A 1 -11.94 -0.42 -4.62
C MET A 1 -11.98 0.50 -5.82
N ASP A 2 -12.37 1.76 -5.64
CA ASP A 2 -12.32 2.77 -6.71
C ASP A 2 -11.04 3.59 -6.60
N TYR A 3 -10.48 3.97 -7.74
CA TYR A 3 -9.19 4.67 -7.82
C TYR A 3 -9.12 5.63 -9.01
N GLU A 4 -8.25 6.62 -8.88
CA GLU A 4 -7.92 7.58 -9.93
C GLU A 4 -6.39 7.70 -10.05
N PHE A 5 -5.88 7.68 -11.28
CA PHE A 5 -4.48 7.98 -11.58
C PHE A 5 -4.37 9.34 -12.26
N LEU A 6 -3.51 10.19 -11.72
CA LEU A 6 -3.25 11.53 -12.23
C LEU A 6 -1.80 11.60 -12.67
N ARG A 7 -1.55 12.10 -13.89
CA ARG A 7 -0.20 12.40 -14.37
C ARG A 7 0.02 13.90 -14.33
N ASP A 8 1.09 14.34 -13.66
CA ASP A 8 1.46 15.75 -13.65
C ASP A 8 2.29 16.16 -14.88
N VAL A 9 2.60 17.44 -14.99
CA VAL A 9 3.37 18.03 -16.10
C VAL A 9 4.82 17.53 -16.17
N THR A 10 5.34 16.96 -15.09
CA THR A 10 6.69 16.37 -15.02
C THR A 10 6.68 14.89 -15.39
N GLY A 11 5.50 14.31 -15.61
CA GLY A 11 5.32 12.89 -15.88
C GLY A 11 5.13 12.03 -14.62
N GLY A 12 5.19 12.63 -13.43
CA GLY A 12 4.94 11.97 -12.15
C GLY A 12 3.50 11.47 -12.08
N VAL A 13 3.32 10.26 -11.52
CA VAL A 13 2.00 9.63 -11.35
C VAL A 13 1.58 9.68 -9.89
N LYS A 14 0.39 10.22 -9.64
CA LYS A 14 -0.27 10.23 -8.33
C LYS A 14 -1.48 9.31 -8.34
N VAL A 15 -1.58 8.47 -7.31
CA VAL A 15 -2.70 7.56 -7.05
C VAL A 15 -3.61 8.15 -6.00
N ARG A 16 -4.92 8.14 -6.26
CA ARG A 16 -5.98 8.46 -5.29
C ARG A 16 -6.94 7.29 -5.17
N MET A 17 -7.38 7.01 -3.95
CA MET A 17 -8.30 5.93 -3.65
C MET A 17 -9.57 6.49 -3.02
N SER A 18 -10.69 5.76 -3.17
CA SER A 18 -11.93 6.05 -2.46
C SER A 18 -11.80 5.85 -0.95
N MET A 19 -12.77 6.39 -0.20
CA MET A 19 -12.84 6.27 1.25
C MET A 19 -12.67 4.84 1.76
N GLY A 20 -11.89 4.68 2.83
CA GLY A 20 -11.51 3.39 3.44
C GLY A 20 -10.31 2.70 2.78
N HIS A 21 -9.72 3.27 1.74
CA HIS A 21 -8.58 2.71 1.00
C HIS A 21 -7.48 3.75 0.72
N GLU A 22 -7.53 4.91 1.34
CA GLU A 22 -6.62 6.04 1.14
C GLU A 22 -5.16 5.62 1.32
N VAL A 23 -4.89 4.77 2.31
CA VAL A 23 -3.54 4.26 2.61
C VAL A 23 -2.96 3.43 1.49
N VAL A 24 -3.80 2.72 0.71
CA VAL A 24 -3.34 2.04 -0.50
C VAL A 24 -2.75 3.06 -1.48
N GLY A 25 -3.44 4.18 -1.70
CA GLY A 25 -2.98 5.26 -2.57
C GLY A 25 -1.70 5.92 -2.05
N HIS A 26 -1.62 6.16 -0.75
CA HIS A 26 -0.41 6.69 -0.11
C HIS A 26 0.78 5.74 -0.28
N TRP A 27 0.60 4.43 -0.09
CA TRP A 27 1.66 3.45 -0.32
C TRP A 27 2.17 3.45 -1.77
N PHE A 28 1.30 3.57 -2.77
CA PHE A 28 1.75 3.77 -4.15
C PHE A 28 2.58 5.06 -4.33
N ASN A 29 2.12 6.16 -3.73
CA ASN A 29 2.75 7.47 -3.88
C ASN A 29 4.08 7.60 -3.11
N GLU A 30 4.28 6.80 -2.05
CA GLU A 30 5.50 6.84 -1.23
C GLU A 30 6.47 5.70 -1.55
N GLU A 31 5.99 4.45 -1.60
CA GLU A 31 6.86 3.29 -1.72
C GLU A 31 7.10 2.88 -3.18
N VAL A 32 6.13 3.12 -4.08
CA VAL A 32 6.18 2.62 -5.47
C VAL A 32 6.70 3.64 -6.47
N LYS A 33 6.46 4.95 -6.27
CA LYS A 33 6.71 6.04 -7.24
C LYS A 33 8.05 5.95 -8.00
N ASP A 34 9.12 5.55 -7.31
CA ASP A 34 10.49 5.47 -7.84
C ASP A 34 11.07 4.04 -7.76
N ASN A 35 10.24 3.04 -7.46
CA ASN A 35 10.65 1.65 -7.25
C ASN A 35 9.62 0.69 -7.84
N LEU A 36 9.48 0.67 -9.17
CA LEU A 36 8.54 -0.25 -9.83
C LEU A 36 8.87 -1.74 -9.59
N SER A 37 10.12 -2.08 -9.27
CA SER A 37 10.50 -3.44 -8.87
C SER A 37 9.83 -3.91 -7.58
N LEU A 38 9.38 -2.99 -6.71
CA LEU A 38 8.54 -3.33 -5.56
C LEU A 38 7.26 -4.05 -6.01
N LEU A 39 6.68 -3.66 -7.15
CA LEU A 39 5.48 -4.33 -7.66
C LEU A 39 5.79 -5.75 -8.14
N ASP A 40 6.95 -6.00 -8.73
CA ASP A 40 7.37 -7.37 -9.10
C ASP A 40 7.45 -8.27 -7.86
N GLU A 41 8.04 -7.76 -6.77
CA GLU A 41 8.16 -8.48 -5.50
C GLU A 41 6.78 -8.75 -4.88
N VAL A 42 5.88 -7.77 -4.89
CA VAL A 42 4.51 -7.90 -4.37
C VAL A 42 3.69 -8.91 -5.19
N GLU A 43 3.78 -8.86 -6.52
CA GLU A 43 3.11 -9.81 -7.41
C GLU A 43 3.64 -11.24 -7.23
N GLN A 44 4.95 -11.39 -7.02
CA GLN A 44 5.56 -12.69 -6.70
C GLN A 44 5.14 -13.21 -5.32
N ALA A 45 5.10 -12.34 -4.32
CA ALA A 45 4.63 -12.67 -2.98
C ALA A 45 3.18 -13.15 -3.02
N ALA A 46 2.29 -12.42 -3.71
CA ALA A 46 0.89 -12.78 -3.90
C ALA A 46 0.72 -14.19 -4.49
N ARG A 47 1.52 -14.55 -5.50
CA ARG A 47 1.51 -15.91 -6.08
C ARG A 47 1.97 -16.99 -5.09
N THR A 48 2.88 -16.63 -4.19
CA THR A 48 3.48 -17.57 -3.22
C THR A 48 2.56 -17.84 -2.04
N VAL A 49 1.81 -16.83 -1.60
CA VAL A 49 0.86 -16.95 -0.47
C VAL A 49 -0.48 -17.56 -0.88
N LYS A 50 -0.90 -17.41 -2.15
CA LYS A 50 -2.18 -17.91 -2.67
C LYS A 50 -2.37 -19.41 -2.41
N GLY A 51 -3.47 -19.76 -1.74
CA GLY A 51 -3.83 -21.15 -1.43
C GLY A 51 -2.93 -21.81 -0.37
N SER A 52 -2.17 -21.01 0.38
CA SER A 52 -1.33 -21.47 1.48
C SER A 52 -1.67 -20.73 2.77
N GLU A 53 -1.23 -21.26 3.91
CA GLU A 53 -1.31 -20.58 5.21
C GLU A 53 -0.14 -19.60 5.45
N ARG A 54 0.65 -19.31 4.41
CA ARG A 54 1.79 -18.40 4.52
C ARG A 54 1.32 -16.96 4.38
N SER A 55 2.02 -16.08 5.08
CA SER A 55 1.96 -14.65 4.86
C SER A 55 3.30 -14.12 4.40
N TRP A 56 3.26 -12.95 3.80
CA TRP A 56 4.43 -12.18 3.39
C TRP A 56 4.25 -10.74 3.84
N GLN A 57 5.36 -10.11 4.21
CA GLN A 57 5.38 -8.70 4.58
C GLN A 57 6.60 -8.00 4.03
N ARG A 58 6.46 -6.70 3.83
CA ARG A 58 7.57 -5.81 3.51
C ARG A 58 7.36 -4.45 4.16
N ALA A 59 8.30 -4.10 5.03
CA ALA A 59 8.41 -2.77 5.59
C ALA A 59 8.99 -1.82 4.52
N GLY A 60 8.28 -0.73 4.24
CA GLY A 60 8.75 0.39 3.44
C GLY A 60 9.28 1.52 4.31
N HIS A 61 9.43 2.70 3.72
CA HIS A 61 9.86 3.92 4.41
C HIS A 61 8.74 4.45 5.33
N GLU A 62 7.60 4.81 4.74
CA GLU A 62 6.43 5.32 5.46
C GLU A 62 5.37 4.25 5.69
N TYR A 63 5.30 3.21 4.84
CA TYR A 63 4.22 2.22 4.89
C TYR A 63 4.74 0.79 4.84
N THR A 64 4.14 -0.09 5.62
CA THR A 64 4.35 -1.54 5.57
C THR A 64 3.17 -2.19 4.87
N ILE A 65 3.48 -3.08 3.90
CA ILE A 65 2.50 -3.96 3.27
C ILE A 65 2.62 -5.37 3.85
N TRP A 66 1.49 -5.97 4.14
CA TRP A 66 1.33 -7.36 4.56
C TRP A 66 0.28 -8.03 3.69
N MET A 67 0.48 -9.31 3.38
CA MET A 67 -0.49 -10.09 2.61
C MET A 67 -0.47 -11.57 2.99
N ASP A 68 -1.64 -12.20 2.91
CA ASP A 68 -1.83 -13.64 2.95
C ASP A 68 -2.56 -14.13 1.68
N GLY A 69 -3.12 -15.34 1.72
CA GLY A 69 -3.82 -15.92 0.58
C GLY A 69 -5.09 -15.17 0.13
N GLU A 70 -5.65 -14.28 0.96
CA GLU A 70 -6.97 -13.68 0.74
C GLU A 70 -6.94 -12.15 0.79
N GLU A 71 -6.17 -11.57 1.72
CA GLU A 71 -6.22 -10.14 2.04
C GLU A 71 -4.86 -9.46 1.96
N VAL A 72 -4.92 -8.14 1.76
CA VAL A 72 -3.79 -7.21 1.80
C VAL A 72 -4.09 -6.17 2.86
N MET A 73 -3.12 -5.96 3.75
CA MET A 73 -3.14 -4.90 4.74
C MET A 73 -1.98 -3.95 4.47
N ILE A 74 -2.27 -2.66 4.40
CA ILE A 74 -1.24 -1.61 4.33
C ILE A 74 -1.42 -0.71 5.53
N ARG A 75 -0.33 -0.43 6.24
CA ARG A 75 -0.34 0.35 7.47
C ARG A 75 0.80 1.37 7.44
N ALA A 76 0.53 2.58 7.90
CA ALA A 76 1.57 3.57 8.19
C ALA A 76 2.53 3.03 9.27
N ASN A 77 3.82 3.17 9.03
CA ASN A 77 4.85 2.97 10.03
C ASN A 77 4.67 4.07 11.06
N GLN A 78 4.33 3.72 12.30
CA GLN A 78 4.25 4.72 13.36
C GLN A 78 5.63 5.35 13.54
N LEU A 79 5.69 6.69 13.55
CA LEU A 79 6.86 7.40 14.07
C LEU A 79 7.01 6.98 15.53
N ASP A 80 8.08 6.25 15.84
CA ASP A 80 8.49 5.97 17.21
C ASP A 80 8.93 7.30 17.82
N PHE A 81 8.02 8.03 18.44
CA PHE A 81 8.38 9.11 19.34
C PHE A 81 8.93 8.47 20.61
N SER A 82 10.17 7.98 20.54
CA SER A 82 10.95 7.63 21.72
C SER A 82 11.31 8.92 22.46
N GLY A 83 10.33 9.48 23.15
CA GLY A 83 10.44 10.64 24.02
C GLY A 83 9.49 10.43 25.19
N ASP A 84 10.02 9.83 26.25
CA ASP A 84 9.63 9.76 27.68
C ASP A 84 8.35 10.48 28.21
N GLU A 85 7.25 10.57 27.47
CA GLU A 85 5.94 10.98 27.99
C GLU A 85 4.88 10.01 27.48
N MET A 86 4.72 8.93 28.24
CA MET A 86 3.64 7.97 28.10
C MET A 86 2.32 8.67 28.47
N GLU A 87 1.69 9.36 27.51
CA GLU A 87 0.28 9.73 27.64
C GLU A 87 -0.58 8.48 27.44
N GLU A 88 -0.97 7.88 28.57
CA GLU A 88 -2.04 6.88 28.66
C GLU A 88 -3.34 7.44 28.06
N GLY A 89 -3.62 7.14 26.79
CA GLY A 89 -4.97 7.40 26.25
C GLY A 89 -5.13 7.54 24.75
N MET A 90 -4.07 7.69 23.95
CA MET A 90 -4.22 7.85 22.50
C MET A 90 -4.01 6.51 21.80
N SER A 91 -5.07 5.71 21.69
CA SER A 91 -5.12 4.64 20.71
C SER A 91 -5.18 5.30 19.32
N TYR A 92 -4.02 5.60 18.72
CA TYR A 92 -3.88 6.20 17.38
C TYR A 92 -4.31 5.22 16.27
N TYR A 93 -5.54 4.73 16.32
CA TYR A 93 -6.23 4.21 15.14
C TYR A 93 -6.88 5.41 14.48
N ASP A 94 -6.06 6.20 13.78
CA ASP A 94 -6.62 7.03 12.74
C ASP A 94 -7.10 6.08 11.64
N GLU A 95 -8.38 6.18 11.24
CA GLU A 95 -8.96 5.37 10.16
C GLU A 95 -8.22 5.60 8.83
N GLU A 96 -7.42 6.66 8.75
CA GLU A 96 -6.52 7.00 7.64
C GLU A 96 -5.09 6.41 7.78
N SER A 97 -4.79 5.62 8.82
CA SER A 97 -3.46 5.02 9.05
C SER A 97 -3.33 3.57 8.57
N LEU A 98 -4.46 2.93 8.25
CA LEU A 98 -4.52 1.54 7.82
C LEU A 98 -5.60 1.33 6.75
N SER A 99 -5.32 0.46 5.78
CA SER A 99 -6.34 -0.07 4.86
C SER A 99 -6.22 -1.58 4.73
N LEU A 100 -7.37 -2.26 4.74
CA LEU A 100 -7.49 -3.67 4.40
C LEU A 100 -8.30 -3.81 3.13
N CYS A 101 -7.90 -4.74 2.27
CA CYS A 101 -8.63 -5.03 1.06
C CYS A 101 -8.36 -6.45 0.55
N GLY A 102 -9.24 -6.96 -0.30
CA GLY A 102 -9.04 -8.28 -0.92
C GLY A 102 -7.84 -8.28 -1.88
N MET A 103 -7.09 -9.37 -1.88
CA MET A 103 -5.93 -9.60 -2.74
C MET A 103 -6.23 -9.35 -4.22
N GLU A 104 -7.36 -9.85 -4.72
CA GLU A 104 -7.71 -9.70 -6.13
C GLU A 104 -7.97 -8.25 -6.52
N ASP A 105 -8.67 -7.50 -5.67
CA ASP A 105 -8.95 -6.09 -5.92
C ASP A 105 -7.65 -5.29 -5.90
N PHE A 106 -6.75 -5.56 -4.96
CA PHE A 106 -5.45 -4.89 -4.87
C PHE A 106 -4.60 -5.16 -6.12
N LEU A 107 -4.51 -6.42 -6.57
CA LEU A 107 -3.76 -6.78 -7.78
C LEU A 107 -4.33 -6.15 -9.06
N ARG A 108 -5.65 -5.90 -9.13
CA ARG A 108 -6.24 -5.14 -10.25
C ARG A 108 -5.74 -3.70 -10.27
N VAL A 109 -5.60 -3.04 -9.10
CA VAL A 109 -5.03 -1.69 -9.00
C VAL A 109 -3.54 -1.70 -9.40
N VAL A 110 -2.76 -2.69 -8.95
CA VAL A 110 -1.34 -2.86 -9.33
C VAL A 110 -1.20 -2.98 -10.86
N ALA A 111 -2.00 -3.83 -11.49
CA ALA A 111 -1.95 -4.01 -12.95
C ALA A 111 -2.34 -2.72 -13.69
N ALA A 112 -3.40 -2.05 -13.25
CA ALA A 112 -3.85 -0.79 -13.84
C ALA A 112 -2.81 0.33 -13.68
N TYR A 113 -2.13 0.40 -12.53
CA TYR A 113 -1.06 1.36 -12.29
C TYR A 113 0.12 1.14 -13.23
N ARG A 114 0.58 -0.12 -13.41
CA ARG A 114 1.64 -0.45 -14.38
C ARG A 114 1.27 -0.05 -15.81
N GLU A 115 0.04 -0.34 -16.21
CA GLU A 115 -0.46 0.03 -17.53
C GLU A 115 -0.47 1.56 -17.69
N PHE A 116 -0.90 2.29 -16.67
CA PHE A 116 -0.93 3.74 -16.69
C PHE A 116 0.47 4.36 -16.76
N VAL A 117 1.44 3.81 -16.02
CA VAL A 117 2.83 4.27 -16.02
C VAL A 117 3.51 4.01 -17.37
N SER A 118 3.28 2.84 -17.99
CA SER A 118 3.91 2.43 -19.24
C SER A 118 3.37 3.11 -20.51
N LYS A 119 2.17 3.70 -20.47
CA LYS A 119 1.54 4.42 -21.60
C LYS A 119 2.04 5.86 -21.81
N ALA A 120 3.22 6.21 -21.29
CA ALA A 120 3.85 7.52 -21.46
C ALA A 120 4.84 7.56 -22.64
#